data_AF-A0A8S2FMK3-F1
#
_entry.id   AF-A0A8S2FMK3-F1
#
_cell.length_a   1.000
_cell.length_b   1.000
_cell.length_c   1.000
_cell.angle_alpha   90.00
_cell.angle_beta   90.00
_cell.angle_gamma   90.00
#
_symmetry.space_group_name_H-M   'P 1'
#
loop_
_entity.id
_entity.type
_entity.pdbx_description
1 polymer ?
#
loop_
_entity_poly.entity_id
_entity_poly.type
_entity_poly.pdbx_seq_one_letter_code
_entity_poly.pdbx_strand_id
1 'polypeptide(L)' 'MSSTGEGKSPIRILITGAAGQIAYSLLYQICSGDVFGQDQEVIVNLLDITPMLGV' A
#
# COMPACT_ATOMS: atom_id res chain seq x y z
N MET A 1 16.59 18.01 26.66
CA MET A 1 15.65 16.89 26.48
C MET A 1 15.07 17.03 25.09
N SER A 2 15.76 16.47 24.11
CA SER A 2 15.44 16.60 22.69
C SER A 2 15.26 15.18 22.17
N SER A 3 14.02 14.79 21.86
CA SER A 3 13.77 13.55 21.11
C SER A 3 13.17 13.94 19.78
N THR A 4 13.99 13.70 18.75
CA THR A 4 13.77 13.89 17.33
C THR A 4 12.68 12.96 16.80
N GLY A 5 11.81 13.49 15.94
CA GLY A 5 10.87 12.73 15.13
C GLY A 5 10.66 13.43 13.81
N GLU A 6 11.66 13.40 12.92
CA GLU A 6 11.47 13.74 11.51
C GLU A 6 10.77 12.55 10.82
N GLY A 7 9.53 12.28 11.20
CA GLY A 7 8.70 11.28 10.52
C GLY A 7 8.37 11.77 9.13
N LYS A 8 8.83 11.06 8.10
CA LYS A 8 8.48 11.39 6.70
C LYS A 8 6.96 11.35 6.55
N SER A 9 6.41 12.30 5.78
CA SER A 9 4.96 12.33 5.53
C SER A 9 4.49 11.01 4.89
N PRO A 10 3.34 10.46 5.31
CA PRO A 10 2.87 9.18 4.81
C PRO A 10 2.53 9.26 3.31
N ILE A 11 2.98 8.27 2.54
CA ILE A 11 2.71 8.20 1.09
C ILE A 11 1.34 7.55 0.88
N ARG A 12 0.48 8.19 0.10
CA ARG A 12 -0.83 7.64 -0.31
C ARG A 12 -0.72 6.97 -1.66
N ILE A 13 -1.13 5.70 -1.72
CA ILE A 13 -1.04 4.87 -2.91
C ILE A 13 -2.44 4.38 -3.28
N LEU A 14 -2.78 4.40 -4.56
CA LEU A 14 -3.98 3.79 -5.12
C LEU A 14 -3.57 2.57 -5.95
N ILE A 15 -4.11 1.40 -5.64
CA ILE A 15 -3.91 0.18 -6.42
C ILE A 15 -5.23 -0.16 -7.11
N THR A 16 -5.22 -0.17 -8.44
CA THR A 16 -6.35 -0.63 -9.26
C THR A 16 -6.19 -2.12 -9.59
N GLY A 17 -7.30 -2.86 -9.74
CA GLY A 17 -7.23 -4.31 -9.89
C GLY A 17 -6.71 -4.99 -8.62
N ALA A 18 -7.04 -4.43 -7.45
CA ALA A 18 -6.53 -4.87 -6.15
C ALA A 18 -6.92 -6.31 -5.75
N ALA A 19 -7.97 -6.87 -6.34
CA ALA A 19 -8.37 -8.26 -6.17
C ALA A 19 -7.62 -9.23 -7.12
N GLY A 20 -6.76 -8.71 -8.00
CA GLY A 20 -5.93 -9.49 -8.90
C GLY A 20 -4.73 -10.15 -8.22
N GLN A 21 -4.22 -11.23 -8.83
CA GLN A 21 -3.06 -11.99 -8.34
C GLN A 21 -1.78 -11.15 -8.24
N ILE A 22 -1.62 -10.17 -9.13
CA ILE A 22 -0.49 -9.24 -9.11
C ILE A 22 -0.56 -8.37 -7.85
N ALA A 23 -1.71 -7.78 -7.56
CA ALA A 23 -1.90 -6.92 -6.40
C ALA A 23 -1.66 -7.67 -5.08
N TYR A 24 -2.09 -8.93 -4.99
CA TYR A 24 -1.82 -9.76 -3.81
C TYR A 24 -0.33 -9.91 -3.50
N SER A 25 0.48 -10.17 -4.53
CA SER A 25 1.94 -10.28 -4.38
C SER A 25 2.60 -8.92 -4.09
N LEU A 26 2.12 -7.85 -4.74
CA LEU A 26 2.67 -6.50 -4.63
C LEU A 26 2.41 -5.86 -3.26
N LEU A 27 1.23 -6.11 -2.68
CA LEU A 27 0.84 -5.56 -1.39
C LEU A 27 1.83 -5.91 -0.28
N TYR A 28 2.34 -7.14 -0.29
CA TYR A 28 3.32 -7.56 0.70
C TYR A 28 4.61 -6.74 0.61
N GLN A 29 5.14 -6.52 -0.60
CA GLN A 29 6.37 -5.75 -0.82
C GLN A 29 6.20 -4.26 -0.50
N ILE A 30 5.02 -3.69 -0.75
CA ILE A 30 4.72 -2.29 -0.41
C ILE A 30 4.62 -2.14 1.12
N CYS A 31 3.88 -3.02 1.79
CA CYS A 31 3.64 -2.94 3.22
C CYS A 31 4.84 -3.39 4.08
N SER A 32 5.73 -4.24 3.55
CA SER A 32 6.99 -4.61 4.22
C SER A 32 8.03 -3.47 4.22
N GLY A 33 7.83 -2.45 3.38
CA GLY A 33 8.78 -1.36 3.21
C GLY A 33 9.89 -1.67 2.19
N ASP A 34 9.81 -2.77 1.42
CA ASP A 34 10.80 -3.10 0.39
C ASP A 34 10.82 -2.07 -0.76
N VAL A 35 9.69 -1.39 -1.00
CA VAL A 35 9.54 -0.41 -2.08
C VAL A 35 9.94 1.01 -1.66
N PHE A 36 9.51 1.46 -0.47
CA PHE A 36 9.66 2.86 -0.03
C PHE A 36 10.59 3.03 1.19
N GLY A 37 11.11 1.93 1.74
CA GLY A 37 11.89 1.90 2.98
C GLY A 37 11.03 1.59 4.20
N GLN A 38 11.62 0.92 5.19
CA GLN A 38 10.95 0.49 6.42
C GLN A 38 10.49 1.68 7.30
N ASP A 39 11.16 2.83 7.20
CA ASP A 39 10.82 4.04 7.96
C ASP A 39 9.74 4.91 7.28
N GLN A 40 9.26 4.52 6.09
CA GLN A 40 8.26 5.28 5.34
C GLN A 40 6.86 4.71 5.55
N GLU A 41 6.01 5.47 6.25
CA GLU A 41 4.61 5.12 6.39
C GLU A 41 3.87 5.19 5.05
N VAL A 42 3.00 4.22 4.79
CA VAL A 42 2.20 4.12 3.56
C VAL A 42 0.72 3.93 3.89
N ILE A 43 -0.14 4.59 3.11
CA ILE A 43 -1.60 4.46 3.17
C ILE A 43 -2.04 3.90 1.82
N VAL A 44 -2.51 2.65 1.82
CA VAL A 44 -2.90 1.96 0.60
C VAL A 44 -4.42 1.99 0.44
N ASN A 45 -4.87 2.53 -0.69
CA ASN A 45 -6.27 2.53 -1.12
C ASN A 45 -6.41 1.47 -2.22
N LEU A 46 -7.32 0.53 -2.00
CA LEU A 46 -7.55 -0.60 -2.90
C LEU A 46 -8.81 -0.34 -3.69
N LEU A 47 -8.68 -0.25 -5.01
CA LEU A 47 -9.78 -0.09 -5.94
C LEU A 47 -9.83 -1.33 -6.83
N ASP A 48 -11.00 -1.97 -6.85
CA ASP A 48 -11.33 -2.97 -7.85
C ASP A 48 -12.74 -2.71 -8.36
N ILE A 49 -13.07 -3.34 -9.49
CA ILE A 49 -14.44 -3.41 -9.94
C ILE A 49 -15.24 -4.32 -9.00
N THR A 50 -16.55 -4.13 -8.95
CA THR A 50 -17.42 -5.13 -8.31
C THR A 50 -17.22 -6.49 -9.00
N PRO A 51 -17.11 -7.59 -8.24
CA PRO A 51 -16.92 -8.90 -8.83
C PRO A 51 -18.04 -9.18 -9.82
N MET A 52 -17.66 -9.62 -11.03
CA MET A 52 -18.62 -10.13 -12.00
C MET A 52 -19.11 -11.49 -11.50
N LEU A 53 -20.12 -11.48 -10.65
CA LEU A 53 -20.92 -12.67 -10.33
C LEU A 53 -21.70 -12.98 -11.61
N GLY A 54 -21.16 -13.88 -12.44
CA GLY A 54 -21.86 -14.38 -13.61
C GLY A 54 -23.22 -14.94 -13.20
N VAL A 55 -24.27 -14.34 -13.74
CA VAL A 55 -25.63 -14.91 -13.73
C VAL A 55 -25.72 -16.05 -14.73
#